data_AF-A0A173TL98-F1
#
_entry.id   AF-A0A173TL98-F1
#
_cell.length_a   1.000
_cell.length_b   1.000
_cell.length_c   1.000
_cell.angle_alpha   90.00
_cell.angle_beta   90.00
_cell.angle_gamma   90.00
#
_symmetry.space_group_name_H-M   'P 1'
#
loop_
_entity.id
_entity.type
_entity.pdbx_description
1 polymer ?
#
loop_
_entity_poly.entity_id
_entity_poly.type
_entity_poly.pdbx_seq_one_letter_code
_entity_poly.pdbx_strand_id
1 'polypeptide(L)'
;MQDYNTIIGAIQMRLNKCPTRSVMDRFRIGSSTLNLIMSRYKALELTIDELEAMSPKKVENLFYPQKNFQRKEVPLPDFQYYYDRIHAPNSRVNGARI
;
A
#
# COMPACT_ATOMS: atom_id res chain seq x y z
N MET A 1 8.25 6.03 -3.48
CA MET A 1 7.52 5.29 -4.53
C MET A 1 8.56 4.65 -5.42
N GLN A 2 8.43 3.38 -5.82
CA GLN A 2 9.46 2.70 -6.61
C GLN A 2 9.28 3.02 -8.10
N ASP A 3 10.38 3.19 -8.82
CA ASP A 3 10.40 3.51 -10.25
C ASP A 3 10.26 2.25 -11.11
N TYR A 4 9.95 2.44 -12.40
CA TYR A 4 9.82 1.36 -13.38
C TYR A 4 10.97 0.35 -13.35
N ASN A 5 12.21 0.84 -13.33
CA ASN A 5 13.41 -0.02 -13.39
C ASN A 5 13.51 -0.95 -12.19
N THR A 6 13.19 -0.44 -10.99
CA THR A 6 13.18 -1.26 -9.77
C THR A 6 12.06 -2.28 -9.81
N ILE A 7 10.87 -1.92 -10.29
CA ILE A 7 9.72 -2.83 -10.38
C ILE A 7 10.03 -3.98 -11.34
N ILE A 8 10.37 -3.67 -12.59
CA ILE A 8 10.62 -4.67 -13.63
C ILE A 8 11.84 -5.53 -13.28
N GLY A 9 12.94 -4.88 -12.91
CA GLY A 9 14.18 -5.58 -12.58
C GLY A 9 14.03 -6.52 -11.37
N ALA A 10 13.26 -6.13 -10.35
CA ALA A 10 12.98 -6.99 -9.22
C ALA A 10 12.13 -8.21 -9.62
N ILE A 11 11.11 -8.02 -10.46
CA ILE A 11 10.25 -9.12 -10.94
C ILE A 11 11.07 -10.09 -11.79
N GLN A 12 11.82 -9.60 -12.78
CA GLN A 12 12.66 -10.42 -13.64
C GLN A 12 13.65 -11.27 -12.84
N MET A 13 14.35 -10.67 -11.88
CA MET A 13 15.28 -11.42 -11.04
C MET A 13 14.57 -12.49 -10.18
N ARG A 14 13.37 -12.20 -9.68
CA ARG A 14 12.58 -13.19 -8.92
C ARG A 14 12.06 -14.32 -9.80
N LEU A 15 11.66 -14.04 -11.04
CA LEU A 15 11.29 -15.06 -12.03
C LEU A 15 12.48 -15.95 -12.39
N ASN A 16 13.67 -15.36 -12.51
CA ASN A 16 14.95 -16.07 -12.69
C ASN A 16 15.46 -16.79 -11.44
N LYS A 17 14.63 -16.90 -10.39
CA LYS A 17 14.94 -17.57 -9.12
C LYS A 17 16.17 -17.00 -8.39
N CYS A 18 16.52 -15.73 -8.63
CA CYS A 18 17.59 -15.08 -7.90
C CYS A 18 17.29 -15.00 -6.39
N PRO A 19 18.31 -15.14 -5.53
CA PRO A 19 18.15 -14.98 -4.09
C PRO A 19 17.56 -13.61 -3.73
N THR A 20 16.62 -13.60 -2.79
CA THR A 20 15.93 -12.38 -2.32
C THR A 20 16.94 -11.29 -1.91
N ARG A 21 18.04 -11.69 -1.26
CA ARG A 21 19.09 -10.77 -0.84
C ARG A 21 19.78 -10.07 -2.01
N SER A 22 20.12 -10.80 -3.07
CA SER A 22 20.73 -10.22 -4.27
C SER A 22 19.81 -9.20 -4.95
N VAL A 23 18.50 -9.44 -4.95
CA VAL A 23 17.51 -8.49 -5.49
C VAL A 23 17.45 -7.22 -4.63
N MET A 24 17.35 -7.40 -3.31
CA MET A 24 17.31 -6.28 -2.35
C MET A 24 18.57 -5.41 -2.42
N ASP A 25 19.74 -6.05 -2.48
CA ASP A 25 21.03 -5.34 -2.53
C ASP A 25 21.18 -4.58 -3.86
N ARG A 26 20.77 -5.18 -4.99
CA ARG A 26 20.86 -4.55 -6.32
C ARG A 26 19.99 -3.29 -6.44
N PHE A 27 18.74 -3.37 -5.98
CA PHE A 27 17.78 -2.26 -6.11
C PHE A 27 17.68 -1.39 -4.85
N ARG A 28 18.47 -1.68 -3.81
CA ARG A 28 18.44 -0.99 -2.52
C ARG A 28 17.04 -0.93 -1.91
N ILE A 29 16.28 -2.02 -2.04
CA ILE A 29 14.92 -2.15 -1.51
C ILE A 29 14.87 -3.12 -0.33
N GLY A 30 13.97 -2.87 0.62
CA GLY A 30 13.71 -3.78 1.73
C GLY A 30 12.83 -4.97 1.33
N SER A 31 12.80 -5.99 2.20
CA SER A 31 12.01 -7.21 1.98
C SER A 31 10.52 -6.93 1.85
N SER A 32 9.98 -6.00 2.63
CA SER A 32 8.57 -5.58 2.56
C SER A 32 8.22 -5.01 1.17
N THR A 33 9.12 -4.21 0.60
CA THR A 33 8.92 -3.60 -0.72
C THR A 33 8.96 -4.67 -1.82
N LEU A 34 9.91 -5.58 -1.75
CA LEU A 34 10.02 -6.69 -2.71
C LEU A 34 8.79 -7.61 -2.64
N ASN A 35 8.33 -7.95 -1.44
CA ASN A 35 7.13 -8.76 -1.26
C ASN A 35 5.87 -8.06 -1.79
N LEU A 36 5.77 -6.75 -1.58
CA LEU A 36 4.67 -5.94 -2.11
C LEU A 36 4.65 -5.94 -3.64
N ILE A 37 5.81 -5.72 -4.27
CA ILE A 37 5.95 -5.78 -5.74
C ILE A 37 5.52 -7.15 -6.25
N MET A 38 6.04 -8.23 -5.67
CA MET A 38 5.70 -9.59 -6.11
C MET A 38 4.23 -9.94 -5.87
N SER A 39 3.63 -9.48 -4.76
CA SER A 39 2.22 -9.70 -4.47
C SER A 39 1.32 -8.99 -5.48
N ARG A 40 1.67 -7.77 -5.88
CA ARG A 40 0.92 -7.00 -6.88
C ARG A 40 1.10 -7.59 -8.27
N TYR A 41 2.32 -8.00 -8.64
CA TYR A 41 2.58 -8.70 -9.89
C TYR A 41 1.70 -9.95 -10.06
N LYS A 42 1.62 -10.79 -9.01
CA LYS A 42 0.76 -11.98 -9.02
C LYS A 42 -0.72 -11.66 -9.18
N ALA A 43 -1.19 -10.53 -8.64
CA ALA A 43 -2.58 -10.11 -8.74
C ALA A 43 -2.94 -9.49 -10.10
N LEU A 44 -1.95 -9.07 -10.90
CA LEU A 44 -2.18 -8.51 -12.23
C LEU A 44 -2.46 -9.60 -13.27
N GLU A 45 -2.03 -10.84 -13.03
CA GLU A 45 -2.13 -11.96 -13.99
C GLU A 45 -1.55 -11.65 -15.39
N LEU A 46 -0.58 -10.73 -15.44
CA LEU A 46 0.15 -10.34 -16.65
C LEU A 46 1.50 -11.05 -16.71
N THR A 47 1.97 -11.28 -17.93
CA THR A 47 3.34 -11.68 -18.19
C THR A 47 4.31 -10.50 -18.04
N ILE A 48 5.60 -10.82 -17.87
CA ILE A 48 6.64 -9.78 -17.80
C ILE A 48 6.77 -9.02 -19.13
N ASP A 49 6.62 -9.69 -20.26
CA ASP A 49 6.71 -9.08 -21.59
C ASP A 49 5.58 -8.06 -21.82
N GLU A 50 4.36 -8.40 -21.39
CA GLU A 50 3.22 -7.47 -21.44
C GLU A 50 3.44 -6.24 -20.56
N LEU A 51 4.08 -6.41 -19.40
CA LEU A 51 4.45 -5.31 -18.51
C LEU A 51 5.51 -4.40 -19.13
N GLU A 52 6.52 -4.97 -19.79
CA GLU A 52 7.57 -4.22 -20.48
C GLU A 52 7.05 -3.49 -21.73
N ALA A 53 6.00 -4.02 -22.37
CA ALA A 53 5.33 -3.36 -23.49
C ALA A 53 4.49 -2.13 -23.07
N MET A 54 4.21 -1.95 -21.77
CA MET A 54 3.49 -0.78 -21.27
C MET A 54 4.40 0.43 -21.06
N SER A 55 3.80 1.62 -21.01
CA SER A 55 4.56 2.82 -20.66
C SER A 55 5.03 2.79 -19.20
N PRO A 56 6.22 3.33 -18.87
CA PRO A 56 6.75 3.32 -17.50
C PRO A 56 5.78 3.88 -16.46
N LYS A 57 5.12 5.01 -16.77
CA LYS A 57 4.08 5.61 -15.91
C LYS A 57 2.89 4.68 -15.66
N LYS A 58 2.47 3.91 -16.66
CA LYS A 58 1.36 2.97 -16.51
C LYS A 58 1.76 1.84 -15.56
N VAL A 59 2.96 1.28 -15.73
CA VAL A 59 3.49 0.27 -14.82
C VAL A 59 3.62 0.82 -13.41
N GLU A 60 4.27 1.98 -13.23
CA GLU A 60 4.38 2.63 -11.92
C GLU A 60 3.02 2.84 -11.26
N ASN A 61 1.99 3.23 -12.00
CA ASN A 61 0.62 3.40 -11.49
C ASN A 61 -0.09 2.07 -11.18
N LEU A 62 0.18 0.99 -11.92
CA LEU A 62 -0.37 -0.34 -11.61
C LEU A 62 0.17 -0.85 -10.26
N PHE A 63 1.46 -0.63 -10.01
CA PHE A 63 2.08 -1.04 -8.77
C PHE A 63 1.82 -0.04 -7.65
N TYR A 64 1.91 1.25 -7.89
CA TYR A 64 1.75 2.32 -6.91
C TYR A 64 0.78 3.35 -7.49
N PRO A 65 -0.53 3.09 -7.43
CA PRO A 65 -1.49 4.04 -7.94
C PRO A 65 -1.30 5.36 -7.20
N GLN A 66 -1.09 6.43 -7.97
CA GLN A 66 -1.15 7.81 -7.50
C GLN A 66 -2.62 8.14 -7.15
N LYS A 67 -3.23 7.39 -6.24
CA LYS A 67 -4.46 7.85 -5.60
C LYS A 67 -4.05 9.07 -4.79
N ASN A 68 -4.25 10.24 -5.37
CA ASN A 68 -4.76 11.36 -4.60
C ASN A 68 -6.05 10.82 -3.99
N PHE A 69 -5.95 10.24 -2.79
CA PHE A 69 -7.11 9.98 -1.97
C PHE A 69 -7.70 11.36 -1.70
N GLN A 70 -8.54 11.85 -2.61
CA GLN A 70 -9.71 12.59 -2.19
C GLN A 70 -10.35 11.62 -1.19
N ARG A 71 -10.14 11.89 0.09
CA ARG A 71 -10.86 11.21 1.15
C ARG A 71 -12.29 11.25 0.66
N LYS A 72 -12.94 10.09 0.50
CA LYS A 72 -14.40 10.06 0.37
C LYS A 72 -14.91 11.03 1.43
N GLU A 73 -15.84 11.92 1.11
CA GLU A 73 -16.41 12.82 2.10
C GLU A 73 -16.97 11.95 3.23
N VAL A 74 -16.14 11.71 4.24
CA VAL A 74 -16.55 11.00 5.44
C VAL A 74 -17.31 12.09 6.17
N PRO A 75 -18.62 11.92 6.39
CA PRO A 75 -19.35 12.88 7.17
C PRO A 75 -18.63 13.06 8.50
N LEU A 76 -18.54 14.30 8.96
CA LEU A 76 -17.96 14.60 10.26
C LEU A 76 -18.67 13.71 11.31
N PRO A 77 -17.92 13.09 12.25
CA PRO A 77 -18.54 12.35 13.34
C PRO A 77 -19.56 13.23 14.06
N ASP A 78 -20.65 12.62 14.54
CA ASP A 78 -21.63 13.33 15.36
C ASP A 78 -21.02 13.63 16.74
N PHE A 79 -20.37 14.78 16.83
CA PHE A 79 -19.69 15.22 18.05
C PHE A 79 -20.67 15.39 19.23
N GLN A 80 -21.93 15.74 18.96
CA GLN A 80 -22.95 15.91 19.98
C GLN A 80 -23.29 14.55 20.61
N TYR A 81 -23.53 13.53 19.78
CA TYR A 81 -23.76 12.16 20.27
C TYR A 81 -22.63 11.66 21.18
N TYR A 82 -21.37 11.91 20.82
CA TYR A 82 -20.23 11.53 21.67
C TYR A 82 -20.16 12.35 22.95
N TYR A 83 -20.44 13.66 22.89
CA TYR A 83 -20.47 14.54 24.06
C TYR A 83 -21.53 14.08 25.06
N ASP A 84 -22.77 13.87 24.61
CA ASP A 84 -23.89 13.43 25.45
C ASP A 84 -23.60 12.06 26.08
N ARG A 85 -23.00 11.14 25.31
CA ARG A 85 -22.62 9.82 25.81
C ARG A 85 -21.54 9.87 26.89
N ILE A 86 -20.60 10.81 26.82
CA ILE A 86 -19.54 10.97 27.82
C ILE A 86 -20.08 11.65 29.09
N HIS A 87 -21.03 12.58 28.97
CA HIS A 87 -21.59 13.34 30.09
C HIS A 87 -22.88 12.75 30.66
N ALA A 88 -23.40 11.67 30.09
CA ALA A 88 -24.55 10.97 30.63
C ALA A 88 -24.29 10.47 32.07
N PRO A 89 -25.25 10.60 32.99
CA PRO A 89 -25.08 10.25 34.41
C PRO A 89 -24.60 8.81 34.68
N ASN A 90 -24.87 7.89 33.74
CA ASN A 90 -24.53 6.47 33.82
C ASN A 90 -23.36 6.09 32.89
N SER A 91 -22.65 7.08 32.34
CA SER A 91 -21.54 6.83 31.42
C SER A 91 -20.38 6.17 32.16
N ARG A 92 -20.06 4.94 31.78
CA ARG A 92 -18.88 4.20 32.29
C ARG A 92 -17.55 4.74 31.73
N VAL A 93 -17.62 5.75 30.86
CA VAL A 93 -16.45 6.32 30.15
C VAL A 93 -15.72 7.34 31.03
N ASN A 94 -16.44 8.04 31.91
CA ASN A 94 -15.85 8.89 32.95
C ASN A 94 -15.88 8.16 34.29
N GLY A 95 -14.99 7.19 34.47
CA GLY A 95 -14.80 6.46 35.74
C GLY A 95 -14.24 7.31 36.89
N ALA A 96 -14.48 8.61 36.94
CA ALA A 96 -14.18 9.46 38.08
C ALA A 96 -15.51 9.76 38.81
N ARG A 97 -15.91 8.81 39.63
CA ARG A 97 -16.93 8.98 40.66
C ARG A 97 -16.34 9.95 41.69
N ILE A 98 -16.77 11.22 41.66
CA ILE A 98 -16.54 12.17 42.76
C ILE A 98 -17.53 11.87 43.88
#